data_AF-A0A3R5Q3D1-F1
#
_entry.id   AF-A0A3R5Q3D1-F1
#
_cell.length_a   1.000
_cell.length_b   1.000
_cell.length_c   1.000
_cell.angle_alpha   90.00
_cell.angle_beta   90.00
_cell.angle_gamma   90.00
#
_symmetry.space_group_name_H-M   'P 1'
#
loop_
_entity.id
_entity.type
_entity.pdbx_description
1 polymer ?
#
loop_
_entity_poly.entity_id
_entity_poly.type
_entity_poly.pdbx_seq_one_letter_code
_entity_poly.pdbx_strand_id
1 'polypeptide(L)'
;MLRIPNVMAEEVPNKPLDYYTCAFKKSKLNRFLGSDNQETYFSITQRGRIVWEILATTAYGKRKHAEIGVERLLEEEIYKAAYALHDGTFEKPKQPIRPEKLNDRQILYEYWARWGKWFKYQPLDHIREYFGEKVGIYFAWL
;
A
#
# COMPACT_ATOMS: atom_id res chain seq x y z
N MET A 1 -20.32 31.81 0.71
CA MET A 1 -21.04 30.59 0.31
C MET A 1 -21.49 29.85 1.56
N LEU A 2 -22.80 29.76 1.80
CA LEU A 2 -23.37 28.97 2.89
C LEU A 2 -23.37 27.49 2.46
N ARG A 3 -22.51 26.67 3.07
CA ARG A 3 -22.48 25.22 2.84
C ARG A 3 -22.96 24.54 4.12
N ILE A 4 -23.91 23.61 3.99
CA ILE A 4 -24.32 22.77 5.12
C ILE A 4 -23.11 21.90 5.51
N PRO A 5 -22.67 21.88 6.78
CA PRO A 5 -21.52 21.08 7.19
C PRO A 5 -21.83 19.59 7.06
N ASN A 6 -20.97 18.86 6.35
CA ASN A 6 -21.07 17.41 6.26
C ASN A 6 -20.36 16.78 7.47
N VAL A 7 -21.13 16.25 8.41
CA VAL A 7 -20.63 15.65 9.66
C VAL A 7 -19.82 14.38 9.41
N MET A 8 -20.08 13.68 8.30
CA MET A 8 -19.35 12.45 7.93
C MET A 8 -18.01 12.77 7.26
N ALA A 9 -17.85 13.98 6.72
CA ALA A 9 -16.59 14.40 6.14
C ALA A 9 -15.52 14.57 7.22
N GLU A 10 -14.31 14.15 6.88
CA GLU A 10 -13.10 14.35 7.66
C GLU A 10 -11.94 14.51 6.68
N GLU A 11 -11.07 15.47 6.95
CA GLU A 11 -9.85 15.66 6.19
C GLU A 11 -8.78 14.71 6.73
N VAL A 12 -8.32 13.81 5.87
CA VAL A 12 -7.27 12.83 6.21
C VAL A 12 -5.93 13.35 5.67
N PRO A 13 -4.89 13.45 6.52
CA PRO A 13 -3.57 13.94 6.12
C PRO A 13 -2.96 13.13 4.98
N ASN A 14 -2.03 13.74 4.25
CA ASN A 14 -1.24 13.07 3.20
C ASN A 14 -2.11 12.34 2.17
N LYS A 15 -3.22 12.96 1.73
CA LYS A 15 -4.09 12.38 0.71
C LYS A 15 -3.26 12.03 -0.54
N PRO A 16 -3.29 10.77 -1.02
CA PRO A 16 -2.61 10.39 -2.25
C PRO A 16 -3.06 11.27 -3.42
N LEU A 17 -2.11 11.68 -4.26
CA LEU A 17 -2.37 12.49 -5.43
C LEU A 17 -2.82 11.62 -6.61
N ASP A 18 -3.84 12.08 -7.34
CA ASP A 18 -4.30 11.42 -8.56
C ASP A 18 -3.46 11.88 -9.76
N TYR A 19 -2.80 10.93 -10.40
CA TYR A 19 -2.00 11.16 -11.60
C TYR A 19 -2.58 10.43 -12.81
N TYR A 20 -2.33 10.97 -14.01
CA TYR A 20 -2.52 10.20 -15.24
C TYR A 20 -1.50 9.06 -15.31
N THR A 21 -1.98 7.82 -15.46
CA THR A 21 -1.13 6.63 -15.44
C THR A 21 -0.91 6.05 -16.83
N CYS A 22 0.23 5.37 -17.01
CA CYS A 22 0.51 4.55 -18.18
C CYS A 22 1.42 3.38 -17.77
N ALA A 23 1.51 2.37 -18.62
CA ALA A 23 2.40 1.24 -18.36
C ALA A 23 3.86 1.70 -18.22
N PHE A 24 4.51 1.28 -17.13
CA PHE A 24 5.91 1.62 -16.86
C PHE A 24 6.84 1.08 -17.95
N LYS A 25 7.78 1.92 -18.41
CA LYS A 25 8.83 1.55 -19.35
C LYS A 25 10.15 2.17 -18.93
N LYS A 26 11.14 1.34 -18.57
CA LYS A 26 12.47 1.81 -18.16
C LYS A 26 13.14 2.72 -19.20
N SER A 27 12.97 2.44 -20.48
CA SER A 27 13.49 3.28 -21.58
C SER A 27 12.89 4.68 -21.65
N LYS A 28 11.77 4.92 -20.96
CA LYS A 28 11.08 6.22 -20.87
C LYS A 28 11.06 6.75 -19.43
N LEU A 29 11.98 6.30 -18.56
CA LEU A 29 11.98 6.64 -17.13
C LEU A 29 11.90 8.15 -16.89
N ASN A 30 12.65 8.94 -17.65
CA ASN A 30 12.66 10.40 -17.57
C ASN A 30 11.33 11.09 -17.89
N ARG A 31 10.32 10.37 -18.41
CA ARG A 31 8.96 10.87 -18.65
C ARG A 31 8.03 10.64 -17.46
N PHE A 32 8.43 9.83 -16.48
CA PHE A 32 7.62 9.56 -15.31
C PHE A 32 7.92 10.59 -14.20
N LEU A 33 6.87 11.06 -13.55
CA LEU A 33 6.97 11.97 -12.41
C LEU A 33 7.72 11.32 -11.25
N GLY A 34 8.59 12.08 -10.56
CA GLY A 34 9.38 11.61 -9.43
C GLY A 34 10.49 10.60 -9.79
N SER A 35 10.80 10.43 -11.08
CA SER A 35 11.81 9.49 -11.56
C SER A 35 13.26 9.87 -11.21
N ASP A 36 13.46 11.10 -10.74
CA ASP A 36 14.71 11.64 -10.21
C ASP A 36 15.08 11.04 -8.85
N ASN A 37 14.09 10.65 -8.04
CA ASN A 37 14.31 10.02 -6.74
C ASN A 37 13.99 8.52 -6.77
N GLN A 38 15.02 7.69 -6.92
CA GLN A 38 14.88 6.23 -6.94
C GLN A 38 14.40 5.64 -5.62
N GLU A 39 14.65 6.30 -4.49
CA GLU A 39 14.24 5.81 -3.17
C GLU A 39 12.74 5.92 -2.95
N THR A 40 12.08 6.90 -3.59
CA THR A 40 10.65 7.17 -3.39
C THR A 40 9.80 6.90 -4.63
N TYR A 41 10.41 6.66 -5.79
CA TYR A 41 9.69 6.50 -7.06
C TYR A 41 8.62 5.39 -7.04
N PHE A 42 8.99 4.20 -6.57
CA PHE A 42 8.04 3.11 -6.33
C PHE A 42 7.60 3.12 -4.88
N SER A 43 6.28 3.10 -4.63
CA SER A 43 5.72 2.96 -3.29
C SER A 43 6.04 1.59 -2.68
N ILE A 44 5.95 1.46 -1.36
CA ILE A 44 6.23 0.19 -0.68
C ILE A 44 5.32 -0.95 -1.19
N THR A 45 4.05 -0.65 -1.46
CA THR A 45 3.08 -1.57 -2.05
C THR A 45 3.52 -2.05 -3.43
N GLN A 46 4.00 -1.13 -4.29
CA GLN A 46 4.52 -1.48 -5.62
C GLN A 46 5.78 -2.31 -5.54
N ARG A 47 6.73 -1.96 -4.66
CA ARG A 47 7.95 -2.73 -4.40
C ARG A 47 7.62 -4.13 -3.91
N GLY A 48 6.71 -4.25 -2.95
CA GLY A 48 6.25 -5.54 -2.43
C GLY A 48 5.65 -6.42 -3.52
N ARG A 49 4.83 -5.85 -4.41
CA ARG A 49 4.28 -6.56 -5.57
C ARG A 49 5.37 -7.04 -6.54
N ILE A 50 6.35 -6.20 -6.85
CA ILE A 50 7.48 -6.56 -7.73
C ILE A 50 8.30 -7.69 -7.10
N VAL A 51 8.61 -7.61 -5.81
CA VAL A 51 9.36 -8.64 -5.09
C VAL A 51 8.56 -9.94 -5.04
N TRP A 52 7.26 -9.89 -4.76
CA TRP A 52 6.40 -11.07 -4.77
C TRP A 52 6.39 -11.76 -6.14
N GLU A 53 6.27 -10.99 -7.23
CA GLU A 53 6.33 -11.53 -8.59
C GLU A 53 7.66 -12.23 -8.88
N ILE A 54 8.79 -11.63 -8.47
CA ILE A 54 10.11 -12.27 -8.59
C ILE A 54 10.14 -13.58 -7.79
N LEU A 55 9.70 -13.55 -6.53
CA LEU A 55 9.68 -14.73 -5.67
C LEU A 55 8.77 -15.84 -6.21
N ALA A 56 7.63 -15.51 -6.80
CA ALA A 56 6.68 -16.46 -7.38
C ALA A 56 7.15 -17.06 -8.71
N THR A 57 8.00 -16.35 -9.46
CA THR A 57 8.42 -16.78 -10.82
C THR A 57 9.87 -17.28 -10.89
N THR A 58 10.66 -17.12 -9.82
CA THR A 58 12.05 -17.58 -9.80
C THR A 58 12.11 -19.10 -9.72
N ALA A 59 12.82 -19.72 -10.66
CA ALA A 59 13.08 -21.16 -10.64
C ALA A 59 14.24 -21.47 -9.70
N TYR A 60 14.04 -22.41 -8.78
CA TYR A 60 15.10 -22.93 -7.90
C TYR A 60 15.64 -24.29 -8.37
N GLY A 61 15.02 -24.87 -9.40
CA GLY A 61 15.48 -26.10 -10.03
C GLY A 61 14.94 -26.26 -11.46
N LYS A 62 14.61 -27.50 -11.83
CA LYS A 62 14.11 -27.85 -13.15
C LYS A 62 12.64 -27.47 -13.27
N ARG A 63 12.35 -26.51 -14.17
CA ARG A 63 10.97 -26.09 -14.49
C ARG A 63 10.05 -27.25 -14.89
N LYS A 64 10.57 -28.30 -15.55
CA LYS A 64 9.79 -29.50 -15.90
C LYS A 64 9.25 -30.26 -14.69
N HIS A 65 9.85 -30.06 -13.51
CA HIS A 65 9.39 -30.62 -12.25
C HIS A 65 8.62 -29.60 -11.42
N ALA A 66 8.23 -28.45 -12.00
CA ALA A 66 7.58 -27.34 -11.29
C ALA A 66 8.39 -26.82 -10.08
N GLU A 67 9.72 -26.89 -10.13
CA GLU A 67 10.63 -26.35 -9.11
C GLU A 67 10.80 -24.83 -9.30
N ILE A 68 9.70 -24.10 -9.10
CA ILE A 68 9.55 -22.66 -9.33
C ILE A 68 8.69 -22.04 -8.24
N GLY A 69 9.05 -20.82 -7.85
CA GLY A 69 8.22 -19.99 -7.00
C GLY A 69 8.34 -20.29 -5.51
N VAL A 70 8.07 -19.26 -4.71
CA VAL A 70 8.06 -19.35 -3.25
C VAL A 70 6.86 -20.13 -2.70
N GLU A 71 5.74 -20.14 -3.42
CA GLU A 71 4.50 -20.81 -2.96
C GLU A 71 4.74 -22.30 -2.71
N ARG A 72 5.38 -22.98 -3.65
CA ARG A 72 5.72 -24.40 -3.49
C ARG A 72 6.71 -24.66 -2.35
N LEU A 73 7.68 -23.77 -2.16
CA LEU A 73 8.62 -23.89 -1.03
C LEU A 73 7.92 -23.73 0.33
N LEU A 74 6.80 -23.00 0.39
CA LEU A 74 5.95 -22.92 1.58
C LEU A 74 5.10 -24.19 1.75
N GLU A 75 4.52 -24.70 0.65
CA GLU A 75 3.73 -25.94 0.66
C GLU A 75 4.55 -27.17 1.08
N GLU A 76 5.82 -27.23 0.66
CA GLU A 76 6.77 -28.27 1.04
C GLU A 76 7.44 -28.00 2.40
N GLU A 77 6.99 -26.98 3.14
CA GLU A 77 7.51 -26.57 4.47
C GLU A 77 9.01 -26.28 4.52
N ILE A 78 9.64 -26.01 3.37
CA ILE A 78 11.04 -25.55 3.28
C ILE A 78 11.14 -24.13 3.88
N TYR A 79 10.14 -23.29 3.58
CA TYR A 79 9.94 -22.02 4.26
C TYR A 79 8.72 -22.07 5.17
N LYS A 80 8.82 -21.41 6.32
CA LYS A 80 7.73 -21.32 7.29
C LYS A 80 6.66 -20.29 6.91
N ALA A 81 7.07 -19.17 6.31
CA ALA A 81 6.18 -18.08 5.94
C ALA A 81 6.87 -17.13 4.95
N ALA A 82 6.08 -16.46 4.11
CA ALA A 82 6.51 -15.33 3.30
C ALA A 82 5.45 -14.22 3.38
N TYR A 83 5.85 -13.02 3.80
CA TYR A 83 4.94 -11.88 3.96
C TYR A 83 5.70 -10.56 3.79
N ALA A 84 4.99 -9.53 3.35
CA ALA A 84 5.52 -8.18 3.31
C ALA A 84 5.54 -7.55 4.71
N LEU A 85 6.53 -6.70 4.98
CA LEU A 85 6.58 -5.91 6.21
C LEU A 85 5.76 -4.63 6.08
N HIS A 86 5.19 -4.19 7.20
CA HIS A 86 4.47 -2.91 7.31
C HIS A 86 5.41 -1.75 7.67
N ASP A 87 4.95 -0.50 7.49
CA ASP A 87 5.68 0.75 7.76
C ASP A 87 5.91 1.08 9.26
N GLY A 88 5.99 0.04 10.10
CA GLY A 88 6.20 0.14 11.54
C GLY A 88 4.91 -0.03 12.35
N THR A 89 4.90 0.56 13.55
CA THR A 89 3.76 0.48 14.47
C THR A 89 2.56 1.31 14.00
N PHE A 90 1.34 0.86 14.32
CA PHE A 90 0.12 1.64 14.12
C PHE A 90 -0.11 2.65 15.26
N GLU A 91 0.58 2.49 16.39
CA GLU A 91 0.41 3.36 17.55
C GLU A 91 1.02 4.74 17.25
N LYS A 92 0.28 5.79 17.60
CA LYS A 92 0.77 7.17 17.50
C LYS A 92 1.89 7.40 18.51
N PRO A 93 2.96 8.15 18.16
CA PRO A 93 4.01 8.48 19.11
C PRO A 93 3.47 9.27 20.30
N LYS A 94 4.05 9.05 21.48
CA LYS A 94 3.66 9.74 22.73
C LYS A 94 3.89 11.26 22.67
N GLN A 95 4.88 11.68 21.88
CA GLN A 95 5.16 13.09 21.67
C GLN A 95 4.18 13.67 20.63
N PRO A 96 3.74 14.93 20.78
CA PRO A 96 2.88 15.55 19.80
C PRO A 96 3.64 15.73 18.49
N ILE A 97 3.18 15.01 17.46
CA ILE A 97 3.70 15.10 16.10
C ILE A 97 2.58 15.57 15.18
N ARG A 98 2.94 16.39 14.20
CA ARG A 98 2.01 16.88 13.19
C ARG A 98 1.42 15.71 12.38
N PRO A 99 0.11 15.72 12.04
CA PRO A 99 -0.52 14.60 11.34
C PRO A 99 0.18 14.21 10.02
N GLU A 100 0.78 15.16 9.32
CA GLU A 100 1.48 14.94 8.04
C GLU A 100 2.80 14.17 8.20
N LYS A 101 3.29 14.02 9.44
CA LYS A 101 4.49 13.26 9.78
C LYS A 101 4.20 11.84 10.28
N LEU A 102 2.93 11.45 10.35
CA LEU A 102 2.54 10.08 10.66
C LEU A 102 2.86 9.17 9.47
N ASN A 103 3.22 7.92 9.75
CA ASN A 103 3.31 6.91 8.71
C ASN A 103 1.91 6.48 8.23
N ASP A 104 1.84 5.85 7.06
CA ASP A 104 0.56 5.48 6.42
C ASP A 104 -0.29 4.56 7.31
N ARG A 105 0.34 3.63 8.04
CA ARG A 105 -0.34 2.74 8.98
C ARG A 105 -0.97 3.49 10.16
N GLN A 106 -0.27 4.48 10.71
CA GLN A 106 -0.77 5.36 11.77
C GLN A 106 -1.92 6.23 11.26
N ILE A 107 -1.83 6.76 10.04
CA ILE A 107 -2.92 7.53 9.42
C ILE A 107 -4.17 6.64 9.27
N LEU A 108 -4.04 5.45 8.71
CA LEU A 108 -5.15 4.52 8.57
C LEU A 108 -5.79 4.12 9.90
N TYR A 109 -4.97 3.91 10.93
CA TYR A 109 -5.50 3.66 12.27
C TYR A 109 -6.25 4.88 12.81
N GLU A 110 -5.63 6.05 12.83
CA GLU A 110 -6.21 7.25 13.43
C GLU A 110 -7.50 7.71 12.75
N TYR A 111 -7.60 7.57 11.43
CA TYR A 111 -8.67 8.16 10.61
C TYR A 111 -9.67 7.15 10.03
N TRP A 112 -9.47 5.84 10.20
CA TRP A 112 -10.36 4.84 9.62
C TRP A 112 -10.58 3.59 10.49
N ALA A 113 -9.53 2.84 10.81
CA ALA A 113 -9.64 1.52 11.45
C ALA A 113 -9.86 1.59 12.98
N ARG A 114 -10.76 2.47 13.44
CA ARG A 114 -11.10 2.69 14.85
C ARG A 114 -12.60 2.80 15.06
N TRP A 115 -13.06 2.29 16.20
CA TRP A 115 -14.46 2.40 16.60
C TRP A 115 -15.00 3.82 16.59
N GLY A 116 -14.19 4.84 16.88
CA GLY A 116 -14.64 6.24 16.84
C GLY A 116 -14.81 6.83 15.43
N LYS A 117 -14.43 6.11 14.38
CA LYS A 117 -14.44 6.56 12.97
C LYS A 117 -15.49 5.89 12.11
N TRP A 118 -16.27 4.95 12.66
CA TRP A 118 -17.25 4.15 11.92
C TRP A 118 -18.32 4.94 11.14
N PHE A 119 -18.65 6.16 11.59
CA PHE A 119 -19.64 7.03 10.94
C PHE A 119 -19.01 8.00 9.93
N LYS A 120 -17.67 8.07 9.85
CA LYS A 120 -16.96 8.92 8.88
C LYS A 120 -16.90 8.24 7.53
N TYR A 121 -16.73 9.02 6.46
CA TYR A 121 -16.44 8.44 5.16
C TYR A 121 -15.11 7.68 5.16
N GLN A 122 -15.08 6.56 4.46
CA GLN A 122 -13.88 5.75 4.32
C GLN A 122 -12.83 6.48 3.47
N PRO A 123 -11.55 6.57 3.91
CA PRO A 123 -10.48 7.15 3.12
C PRO A 123 -9.97 6.15 2.08
N LEU A 124 -10.78 5.89 1.06
CA LEU A 124 -10.54 4.86 0.04
C LEU A 124 -9.18 5.01 -0.65
N ASP A 125 -8.75 6.25 -0.91
CA ASP A 125 -7.46 6.53 -1.54
C ASP A 125 -6.29 6.05 -0.68
N HIS A 126 -6.34 6.29 0.64
CA HIS A 126 -5.33 5.81 1.58
C HIS A 126 -5.34 4.29 1.75
N ILE A 127 -6.53 3.68 1.79
CA ILE A 127 -6.69 2.23 1.88
C ILE A 127 -6.09 1.57 0.63
N ARG A 128 -6.38 2.12 -0.55
CA ARG A 128 -5.85 1.67 -1.85
C ARG A 128 -4.33 1.82 -1.92
N GLU A 129 -3.78 2.95 -1.50
CA GLU A 129 -2.33 3.18 -1.55
C GLU A 129 -1.56 2.20 -0.66
N TYR A 130 -2.06 1.93 0.54
CA TYR A 130 -1.38 1.07 1.52
C TYR A 130 -1.59 -0.43 1.31
N PHE A 131 -2.82 -0.89 1.02
CA PHE A 131 -3.13 -2.31 0.86
C PHE A 131 -3.20 -2.77 -0.60
N GLY A 132 -3.22 -1.84 -1.54
CA GLY A 132 -3.38 -2.10 -2.96
C GLY A 132 -4.84 -2.20 -3.41
N GLU A 133 -4.98 -2.30 -4.74
CA GLU A 133 -6.26 -2.18 -5.45
C GLU A 133 -7.33 -3.18 -4.99
N LYS A 134 -6.95 -4.43 -4.73
CA LYS A 134 -7.91 -5.49 -4.35
C LYS A 134 -8.63 -5.15 -3.04
N VAL A 135 -7.89 -4.66 -2.04
CA VAL A 135 -8.45 -4.28 -0.74
C VAL A 135 -9.19 -2.95 -0.84
N GLY A 136 -8.66 -1.99 -1.61
CA GLY A 136 -9.34 -0.72 -1.89
C GLY A 136 -10.73 -0.91 -2.49
N ILE A 137 -10.85 -1.80 -3.50
CA ILE A 137 -12.14 -2.12 -4.13
C ILE A 137 -13.11 -2.77 -3.13
N TYR A 138 -12.63 -3.69 -2.29
CA TYR A 138 -13.47 -4.33 -1.27
C TYR A 138 -14.12 -3.29 -0.34
N PHE A 139 -13.35 -2.33 0.17
CA PHE A 139 -13.88 -1.29 1.06
C PHE A 139 -14.68 -0.21 0.33
N ALA A 140 -14.45 -0.01 -0.97
CA ALA A 140 -15.30 0.86 -1.78
C ALA A 140 -16.69 0.27 -2.03
N TRP A 141 -16.81 -1.05 -1.99
CA TRP A 141 -18.07 -1.76 -2.20
C TRP A 141 -18.89 -1.96 -0.91
N LEU A 142 -18.22 -2.09 0.24
CA LEU A 142 -18.83 -2.25 1.57
C LEU A 142 -19.54 -0.98 2.06
#